data_AF-T0ZAQ3-F1
#
_entry.id   AF-T0ZAQ3-F1
#
_cell.length_a   1.000
_cell.length_b   1.000
_cell.length_c   1.000
_cell.angle_alpha   90.00
_cell.angle_beta   90.00
_cell.angle_gamma   90.00
#
_symmetry.space_group_name_H-M   'P 1'
#
loop_
_entity.id
_entity.type
_entity.pdbx_description
1 polymer ?
#
loop_
_entity_poly.entity_id
_entity_poly.type
_entity_poly.pdbx_seq_one_letter_code
_entity_poly.pdbx_strand_id
1 'polypeptide(L)'
;MQVVRSKAPLRISFAGGGTDVSPYPEEKGGAVLNCTIDKFAYATLDIEPDGKGETGVHSLDYDMKSRYATPDDLVYNGELDLVKAALRILRPSDPARPQSADSLNMFLHSDAPPGTGLGSSSTMCVALVGAFQHYLREPWTQYEVAEIAYHIKRNELGLRGGRQDQYAATFGGFNFMEFTKERAIVTPLKIQPEIANELAYRLLLCYTGTSHFSNDIIREQQRAYTAKARETVDALDATKKLAIDMKNELLRGNIDEMGRL
;
A
#
# COMPACT_ATOMS: atom_id res chain seq x y z
N MET A 1 26.03 -11.55 11.29
CA MET A 1 24.75 -10.87 11.60
C MET A 1 24.61 -9.70 10.64
N GLN A 2 23.67 -9.78 9.72
CA GLN A 2 23.41 -8.74 8.72
C GLN A 2 22.06 -8.13 9.01
N VAL A 3 21.97 -6.79 9.07
CA VAL A 3 20.71 -6.09 9.31
C VAL A 3 20.30 -5.36 8.04
N VAL A 4 19.07 -5.60 7.60
CA VAL A 4 18.44 -4.91 6.48
C VAL A 4 17.29 -4.07 7.04
N ARG A 5 17.19 -2.83 6.58
CA ARG A 5 16.11 -1.91 6.97
C ARG A 5 15.47 -1.34 5.73
N SER A 6 14.15 -1.34 5.72
CA SER A 6 13.32 -0.74 4.69
C SER A 6 12.29 0.16 5.35
N LYS A 7 12.00 1.28 4.71
CA LYS A 7 10.89 2.15 5.09
C LYS A 7 10.13 2.57 3.85
N ALA A 8 8.82 2.72 3.98
CA ALA A 8 7.95 3.22 2.93
C ALA A 8 7.06 4.33 3.51
N PRO A 9 6.86 5.45 2.79
CA PRO A 9 6.04 6.55 3.28
C PRO A 9 4.54 6.22 3.22
N LEU A 10 3.81 6.72 4.21
CA LEU A 10 2.36 6.79 4.22
C LEU A 10 1.88 7.86 3.25
N ARG A 11 0.57 7.87 2.96
CA ARG A 11 0.00 8.73 1.93
C ARG A 11 -1.34 9.33 2.34
N ILE A 12 -1.62 10.52 1.82
CA ILE A 12 -2.96 11.10 1.77
C ILE A 12 -3.47 11.04 0.32
N SER A 13 -4.78 10.84 0.17
CA SER A 13 -5.44 10.82 -1.14
C SER A 13 -6.29 12.09 -1.24
N PHE A 14 -6.10 12.88 -2.30
CA PHE A 14 -6.83 14.11 -2.51
C PHE A 14 -8.14 13.85 -3.25
N ALA A 15 -8.11 13.01 -4.28
CA ALA A 15 -9.28 12.65 -5.07
C ALA A 15 -9.09 11.34 -5.81
N GLY A 16 -10.20 10.76 -6.26
CA GLY A 16 -10.20 9.57 -7.11
C GLY A 16 -10.28 8.24 -6.36
N GLY A 17 -10.20 8.26 -5.02
CA GLY A 17 -10.27 7.06 -4.20
C GLY A 17 -11.54 6.24 -4.47
N GLY A 18 -11.38 4.92 -4.61
CA GLY A 18 -12.47 4.02 -4.98
C GLY A 18 -12.54 3.73 -6.47
N THR A 19 -12.08 4.64 -7.34
CA THR A 19 -12.00 4.38 -8.79
C THR A 19 -10.86 3.41 -9.13
N ASP A 20 -9.94 3.17 -8.20
CA ASP A 20 -8.84 2.19 -8.29
C ASP A 20 -9.22 0.79 -7.80
N VAL A 21 -10.51 0.55 -7.54
CA VAL A 21 -11.05 -0.71 -7.03
C VAL A 21 -11.81 -1.45 -8.13
N SER A 22 -11.42 -2.69 -8.41
CA SER A 22 -12.12 -3.55 -9.37
C SER A 22 -13.60 -3.75 -9.02
N PRO A 23 -14.54 -3.75 -9.99
CA PRO A 23 -14.31 -3.80 -11.44
C PRO A 23 -14.32 -2.42 -12.15
N TYR A 24 -14.35 -1.30 -11.43
CA TYR A 24 -14.43 0.04 -12.04
C TYR A 24 -13.25 0.36 -12.99
N PRO A 25 -11.98 0.22 -12.60
CA PRO A 25 -10.86 0.56 -13.47
C PRO A 25 -10.75 -0.35 -14.71
N GLU A 26 -11.26 -1.59 -14.64
CA GLU A 26 -11.27 -2.51 -15.77
C GLU A 26 -12.27 -2.07 -16.86
N GLU A 27 -13.36 -1.43 -16.47
CA GLU A 27 -14.45 -1.06 -17.38
C GLU A 27 -14.37 0.40 -17.85
N LYS A 28 -14.01 1.31 -16.94
CA LYS A 28 -14.04 2.75 -17.18
C LYS A 28 -12.69 3.44 -17.03
N GLY A 29 -11.68 2.73 -16.53
CA GLY A 29 -10.38 3.30 -16.13
C GLY A 29 -10.50 4.13 -14.85
N GLY A 30 -9.64 3.85 -13.88
CA GLY A 30 -9.55 4.58 -12.61
C GLY A 30 -8.54 5.73 -12.68
N ALA A 31 -8.71 6.73 -11.82
CA ALA A 31 -7.77 7.84 -11.69
C ALA A 31 -7.68 8.28 -10.23
N VAL A 32 -6.46 8.42 -9.69
CA VAL A 32 -6.23 8.85 -8.31
C VAL A 32 -5.16 9.93 -8.27
N LEU A 33 -5.41 10.98 -7.50
CA LEU A 33 -4.42 11.99 -7.12
C LEU A 33 -4.07 11.81 -5.64
N ASN A 34 -2.82 11.49 -5.35
CA ASN A 34 -2.34 11.31 -3.97
C ASN A 34 -0.96 11.94 -3.77
N CYS A 35 -0.58 12.09 -2.50
CA CYS A 35 0.81 12.37 -2.15
C CYS A 35 1.24 11.62 -0.89
N THR A 36 2.54 11.37 -0.80
CA THR A 36 3.14 10.80 0.40
C THR A 36 3.48 11.87 1.43
N ILE A 37 3.43 11.50 2.71
CA ILE A 37 3.67 12.40 3.85
C ILE A 37 4.90 11.99 4.66
N ASP A 38 5.26 12.80 5.65
CA ASP A 38 6.42 12.63 6.56
C ASP A 38 6.20 11.56 7.67
N LYS A 39 5.44 10.51 7.35
CA LYS A 39 5.12 9.40 8.22
C LYS A 39 5.36 8.11 7.46
N PHE A 40 5.87 7.07 8.11
CA PHE A 40 6.37 5.89 7.42
C PHE A 40 5.94 4.59 8.10
N ALA A 41 5.97 3.49 7.35
CA ALA A 41 6.03 2.14 7.87
C ALA A 41 7.45 1.60 7.72
N TYR A 42 7.89 0.80 8.68
CA TYR A 42 9.26 0.32 8.79
C TYR A 42 9.29 -1.20 8.94
N ALA A 43 10.19 -1.83 8.20
CA ALA A 43 10.51 -3.25 8.31
C ALA A 43 12.02 -3.40 8.50
N THR A 44 12.42 -4.04 9.60
CA THR A 44 13.81 -4.44 9.85
C THR A 44 13.90 -5.95 9.82
N LEU A 45 14.86 -6.48 9.07
CA LEU A 45 15.22 -7.90 9.05
C LEU A 45 16.61 -8.02 9.67
N ASP A 46 16.71 -8.70 10.80
CA ASP A 46 17.97 -9.18 11.35
C ASP A 46 18.19 -10.62 10.88
N ILE A 47 19.30 -10.82 10.17
CA ILE A 47 19.61 -12.06 9.46
C ILE A 47 20.74 -12.76 10.20
N GLU A 48 20.45 -13.98 10.63
CA GLU A 48 21.39 -14.94 11.17
C GLU A 48 21.71 -15.97 10.09
N PRO A 49 22.86 -15.85 9.39
CA PRO A 49 23.25 -16.80 8.36
C PRO A 49 23.46 -18.20 8.94
N ASP A 50 23.18 -19.23 8.15
CA ASP A 50 23.38 -20.65 8.51
C ASP A 50 22.68 -21.06 9.83
N GLY A 51 21.53 -20.43 10.10
CA GLY A 51 20.69 -20.70 11.25
C GLY A 51 19.80 -21.95 11.10
N LYS A 52 18.60 -21.89 11.69
CA LYS A 52 17.61 -22.99 11.65
C LYS A 52 16.53 -22.80 10.58
N GLY A 53 16.64 -21.76 9.76
CA GLY A 53 15.60 -21.37 8.81
C GLY A 53 14.35 -20.74 9.44
N GLU A 54 14.35 -20.52 10.77
CA GLU A 54 13.19 -20.00 11.51
C GLU A 54 12.99 -18.50 11.25
N THR A 55 11.75 -18.04 11.37
CA THR A 55 11.38 -16.63 11.25
C THR A 55 10.66 -16.14 12.51
N GLY A 56 11.31 -15.27 13.27
CA GLY A 56 10.71 -14.52 14.37
C GLY A 56 10.13 -13.20 13.89
N VAL A 57 9.01 -12.76 14.47
CA VAL A 57 8.34 -11.49 14.15
C VAL A 57 7.96 -10.78 15.42
N HIS A 58 8.27 -9.49 15.49
CA HIS A 58 7.83 -8.57 16.52
C HIS A 58 7.16 -7.37 15.84
N SER A 59 5.84 -7.25 16.01
CA SER A 59 5.07 -6.10 15.53
C SER A 59 4.76 -5.18 16.70
N LEU A 60 5.33 -3.97 16.68
CA LEU A 60 5.12 -2.98 17.73
C LEU A 60 3.67 -2.47 17.73
N ASP A 61 3.09 -2.26 16.54
CA ASP A 61 1.75 -1.67 16.38
C ASP A 61 0.63 -2.57 16.93
N TYR A 62 0.86 -3.89 16.96
CA TYR A 62 -0.07 -4.86 17.51
C TYR A 62 0.37 -5.43 18.87
N ASP A 63 1.56 -5.04 19.37
CA ASP A 63 2.22 -5.65 20.53
C ASP A 63 2.27 -7.20 20.46
N MET A 64 2.64 -7.72 19.28
CA MET A 64 2.61 -9.15 18.99
C MET A 64 4.01 -9.69 18.72
N LYS A 65 4.26 -10.90 19.24
CA LYS A 65 5.45 -11.70 18.93
C LYS A 65 5.03 -13.09 18.44
N SER A 66 5.59 -13.51 17.32
CA SER A 66 5.33 -14.83 16.73
C SER A 66 6.62 -15.43 16.19
N ARG A 67 6.67 -16.76 16.12
CA ARG A 67 7.78 -17.53 15.54
C ARG A 67 7.21 -18.57 14.59
N TYR A 68 7.82 -18.69 13.42
CA TYR A 68 7.44 -19.60 12.36
C TYR A 68 8.68 -20.41 11.95
N ALA A 69 8.67 -21.71 12.17
CA ALA A 69 9.79 -22.61 11.84
C ALA A 69 9.54 -23.40 10.55
N THR A 70 8.27 -23.67 10.24
CA THR A 70 7.83 -24.52 9.14
C THR A 70 6.74 -23.84 8.31
N PRO A 71 6.50 -24.30 7.07
CA PRO A 71 5.39 -23.79 6.25
C PRO A 71 4.03 -23.94 6.92
N ASP A 72 3.87 -25.00 7.72
CA ASP A 72 2.64 -25.29 8.46
C ASP A 72 2.38 -24.27 9.58
N ASP A 73 3.37 -23.50 10.00
CA ASP A 73 3.19 -22.41 10.98
C ASP A 73 2.55 -21.16 10.34
N LEU A 74 2.57 -21.05 9.00
CA LEU A 74 2.05 -19.91 8.25
C LEU A 74 0.55 -20.02 7.97
N VAL A 75 -0.24 -20.47 8.94
CA VAL A 75 -1.71 -20.56 8.83
C VAL A 75 -2.34 -19.18 9.02
N TYR A 76 -3.25 -18.81 8.12
CA TYR A 76 -4.02 -17.57 8.24
C TYR A 76 -5.08 -17.72 9.33
N ASN A 77 -4.87 -16.99 10.43
CA ASN A 77 -5.70 -17.06 11.64
C ASN A 77 -6.14 -15.67 12.13
N GLY A 78 -5.91 -14.62 11.33
CA GLY A 78 -6.15 -13.23 11.70
C GLY A 78 -4.97 -12.53 12.37
N GLU A 79 -3.94 -13.26 12.77
CA GLU A 79 -2.77 -12.72 13.46
C GLU A 79 -1.57 -12.62 12.50
N LEU A 80 -1.09 -11.40 12.26
CA LEU A 80 0.06 -11.14 11.39
C LEU A 80 -0.05 -11.82 10.00
N ASP A 81 -1.27 -12.02 9.48
CA ASP A 81 -1.49 -12.72 8.21
C ASP A 81 -0.81 -12.02 7.03
N LEU A 82 -0.66 -10.69 7.08
CA LEU A 82 0.16 -9.93 6.11
C LEU A 82 1.60 -10.45 6.04
N VAL A 83 2.18 -10.72 7.19
CA VAL A 83 3.56 -11.20 7.29
C VAL A 83 3.65 -12.65 6.81
N LYS A 84 2.70 -13.49 7.18
CA LYS A 84 2.65 -14.89 6.73
C LYS A 84 2.51 -15.00 5.21
N ALA A 85 1.64 -14.18 4.61
CA ALA A 85 1.47 -14.12 3.16
C ALA A 85 2.73 -13.62 2.45
N ALA A 86 3.38 -12.59 3.00
CA ALA A 86 4.65 -12.12 2.47
C ALA A 86 5.74 -13.22 2.54
N LEU A 87 5.83 -13.97 3.64
CA LEU A 87 6.77 -15.08 3.77
C LEU A 87 6.49 -16.19 2.75
N ARG A 88 5.23 -16.56 2.52
CA ARG A 88 4.86 -17.56 1.51
C ARG A 88 5.26 -17.15 0.09
N ILE A 89 5.11 -15.87 -0.25
CA ILE A 89 5.41 -15.35 -1.59
C ILE A 89 6.92 -15.09 -1.78
N LEU A 90 7.57 -14.48 -0.79
CA LEU A 90 8.94 -13.98 -0.91
C LEU A 90 9.99 -15.01 -0.48
N ARG A 91 9.59 -16.00 0.32
CA ARG A 91 10.45 -17.07 0.82
C ARG A 91 9.73 -18.43 0.71
N PRO A 92 9.28 -18.83 -0.50
CA PRO A 92 8.53 -20.07 -0.67
C PRO A 92 9.37 -21.28 -0.24
N SER A 93 8.71 -22.27 0.35
CA SER A 93 9.32 -23.57 0.65
C SER A 93 9.25 -24.45 -0.58
N ASP A 94 10.16 -24.20 -1.51
CA ASP A 94 10.27 -24.95 -2.77
C ASP A 94 11.37 -26.04 -2.64
N PRO A 95 11.05 -27.33 -2.76
CA PRO A 95 12.04 -28.40 -2.77
C PRO A 95 13.09 -28.27 -3.89
N ALA A 96 12.75 -27.60 -5.00
CA ALA A 96 13.65 -27.34 -6.12
C ALA A 96 14.53 -26.09 -5.91
N ARG A 97 14.23 -25.25 -4.91
CA ARG A 97 15.03 -24.10 -4.48
C ARG A 97 15.20 -24.16 -2.96
N PRO A 98 16.20 -24.90 -2.45
CA PRO A 98 16.39 -25.07 -1.01
C PRO A 98 16.46 -23.70 -0.34
N GLN A 99 15.60 -23.51 0.67
CA GLN A 99 15.53 -22.30 1.47
C GLN A 99 16.92 -22.02 2.07
N SER A 100 17.31 -20.75 2.13
CA SER A 100 18.48 -20.39 2.94
C SER A 100 18.29 -20.92 4.36
N ALA A 101 19.35 -21.47 4.93
CA ALA A 101 19.37 -21.87 6.33
C ALA A 101 19.25 -20.67 7.28
N ASP A 102 19.30 -19.44 6.75
CA ASP A 102 19.22 -18.21 7.51
C ASP A 102 17.98 -18.16 8.41
N SER A 103 18.19 -17.84 9.68
CA SER A 103 17.09 -17.41 10.55
C SER A 103 16.84 -15.92 10.35
N LEU A 104 15.57 -15.52 10.32
CA LEU A 104 15.16 -14.11 10.18
C LEU A 104 14.47 -13.65 11.46
N ASN A 105 14.88 -12.52 12.03
CA ASN A 105 14.13 -11.82 13.07
C ASN A 105 13.62 -10.49 12.52
N MET A 106 12.29 -10.38 12.39
CA MET A 106 11.63 -9.23 11.80
C MET A 106 11.08 -8.29 12.88
N PHE A 107 11.38 -7.00 12.76
CA PHE A 107 10.80 -5.96 13.58
C PHE A 107 10.02 -4.98 12.71
N LEU A 108 8.72 -4.81 13.01
CA LEU A 108 7.76 -4.04 12.23
C LEU A 108 7.14 -2.94 13.10
N HIS A 109 7.11 -1.71 12.59
CA HIS A 109 6.34 -0.61 13.20
C HIS A 109 5.90 0.44 12.18
N SER A 110 4.91 1.24 12.54
CA SER A 110 4.38 2.33 11.71
C SER A 110 4.25 3.62 12.53
N ASP A 111 4.49 4.77 11.89
CA ASP A 111 4.27 6.09 12.51
C ASP A 111 2.76 6.40 12.67
N ALA A 112 1.89 5.62 12.03
CA ALA A 112 0.44 5.72 12.17
C ALA A 112 -0.18 4.35 12.47
N PRO A 113 -1.16 4.27 13.41
CA PRO A 113 -1.88 3.04 13.68
C PRO A 113 -2.55 2.41 12.44
N PRO A 114 -2.87 1.11 12.51
CA PRO A 114 -3.75 0.47 11.54
C PRO A 114 -5.11 1.19 11.44
N GLY A 115 -5.70 1.25 10.24
CA GLY A 115 -7.05 1.78 10.05
C GLY A 115 -7.20 3.30 10.07
N THR A 116 -6.10 4.04 10.01
CA THR A 116 -6.05 5.53 10.02
C THR A 116 -6.44 6.19 8.69
N GLY A 117 -6.76 5.41 7.65
CA GLY A 117 -7.01 5.94 6.31
C GLY A 117 -5.76 6.38 5.55
N LEU A 118 -4.55 6.28 6.13
CA LEU A 118 -3.27 6.70 5.53
C LEU A 118 -2.56 5.63 4.67
N GLY A 119 -3.24 4.52 4.38
CA GLY A 119 -2.68 3.42 3.58
C GLY A 119 -1.72 2.50 4.37
N SER A 120 -1.68 2.61 5.70
CA SER A 120 -0.67 1.99 6.57
C SER A 120 -0.46 0.50 6.34
N SER A 121 -1.53 -0.28 6.18
CA SER A 121 -1.41 -1.72 5.92
C SER A 121 -0.73 -2.03 4.57
N SER A 122 -1.02 -1.25 3.53
CA SER A 122 -0.41 -1.44 2.21
C SER A 122 1.04 -0.95 2.22
N THR A 123 1.31 0.17 2.90
CA THR A 123 2.66 0.70 3.10
C THR A 123 3.55 -0.25 3.90
N MET A 124 3.03 -0.90 4.95
CA MET A 124 3.75 -1.93 5.69
C MET A 124 4.13 -3.12 4.81
N CYS A 125 3.22 -3.54 3.92
CA CYS A 125 3.52 -4.57 2.92
C CYS A 125 4.67 -4.15 2.00
N VAL A 126 4.64 -2.92 1.48
CA VAL A 126 5.72 -2.37 0.63
C VAL A 126 7.05 -2.28 1.38
N ALA A 127 7.04 -1.84 2.64
CA ALA A 127 8.24 -1.81 3.47
C ALA A 127 8.84 -3.22 3.64
N LEU A 128 7.98 -4.23 3.91
CA LEU A 128 8.39 -5.63 4.02
C LEU A 128 8.96 -6.17 2.71
N VAL A 129 8.28 -5.95 1.58
CA VAL A 129 8.76 -6.33 0.24
C VAL A 129 10.11 -5.68 -0.05
N GLY A 130 10.29 -4.39 0.27
CA GLY A 130 11.58 -3.70 0.09
C GLY A 130 12.71 -4.28 0.95
N ALA A 131 12.40 -4.75 2.17
CA ALA A 131 13.39 -5.42 3.00
C ALA A 131 13.80 -6.79 2.40
N PHE A 132 12.82 -7.55 1.91
CA PHE A 132 13.06 -8.82 1.22
C PHE A 132 13.77 -8.64 -0.12
N GLN A 133 13.47 -7.58 -0.87
CA GLN A 133 14.15 -7.25 -2.11
C GLN A 133 15.67 -7.16 -1.87
N HIS A 134 16.08 -6.42 -0.84
CA HIS A 134 17.49 -6.28 -0.50
C HIS A 134 18.09 -7.57 0.07
N TYR A 135 17.34 -8.30 0.91
CA TYR A 135 17.77 -9.60 1.44
C TYR A 135 18.03 -10.63 0.33
N LEU A 136 17.08 -10.79 -0.59
CA LEU A 136 17.13 -11.73 -1.71
C LEU A 136 18.03 -11.24 -2.86
N ARG A 137 18.47 -9.97 -2.81
CA ARG A 137 19.25 -9.31 -3.86
C ARG A 137 18.54 -9.28 -5.21
N GLU A 138 17.22 -9.12 -5.18
CA GLU A 138 16.38 -9.11 -6.37
C GLU A 138 16.34 -7.72 -7.02
N PRO A 139 16.48 -7.60 -8.35
CA PRO A 139 16.54 -6.32 -9.05
C PRO A 139 15.14 -5.74 -9.34
N TRP A 140 14.16 -5.97 -8.47
CA TRP A 140 12.78 -5.52 -8.68
C TRP A 140 12.68 -4.00 -8.87
N THR A 141 11.99 -3.60 -9.92
CA THR A 141 11.59 -2.23 -10.18
C THR A 141 10.53 -1.76 -9.18
N GLN A 142 10.29 -0.44 -9.11
CA GLN A 142 9.20 0.11 -8.30
C GLN A 142 7.82 -0.45 -8.68
N TYR A 143 7.60 -0.73 -9.98
CA TYR A 143 6.37 -1.38 -10.42
C TYR A 143 6.26 -2.80 -9.87
N GLU A 144 7.33 -3.60 -9.95
CA GLU A 144 7.32 -4.96 -9.42
C GLU A 144 7.12 -4.99 -7.90
N VAL A 145 7.76 -4.10 -7.15
CA VAL A 145 7.55 -3.99 -5.69
C VAL A 145 6.08 -3.66 -5.36
N ALA A 146 5.47 -2.71 -6.09
CA ALA A 146 4.07 -2.36 -5.90
C ALA A 146 3.12 -3.52 -6.27
N GLU A 147 3.40 -4.24 -7.36
CA GLU A 147 2.60 -5.38 -7.80
C GLU A 147 2.74 -6.60 -6.88
N ILE A 148 3.95 -6.87 -6.36
CA ILE A 148 4.16 -7.92 -5.34
C ILE A 148 3.35 -7.57 -4.07
N ALA A 149 3.43 -6.32 -3.60
CA ALA A 149 2.65 -5.88 -2.44
C ALA A 149 1.14 -5.94 -2.69
N TYR A 150 0.70 -5.68 -3.93
CA TYR A 150 -0.69 -5.85 -4.35
C TYR A 150 -1.09 -7.33 -4.33
N HIS A 151 -0.26 -8.21 -4.90
CA HIS A 151 -0.48 -9.65 -4.97
C HIS A 151 -0.60 -10.29 -3.59
N ILE A 152 0.32 -9.97 -2.66
CA ILE A 152 0.27 -10.42 -1.26
C ILE A 152 -1.09 -10.10 -0.63
N LYS A 153 -1.60 -8.89 -0.85
CA LYS A 153 -2.83 -8.44 -0.17
C LYS A 153 -4.11 -8.90 -0.88
N ARG A 154 -4.17 -8.82 -2.20
CA ARG A 154 -5.40 -9.03 -2.97
C ARG A 154 -5.57 -10.49 -3.38
N ASN A 155 -4.50 -11.14 -3.82
CA ASN A 155 -4.58 -12.50 -4.36
C ASN A 155 -4.32 -13.54 -3.27
N GLU A 156 -3.27 -13.37 -2.47
CA GLU A 156 -2.93 -14.34 -1.43
C GLU A 156 -3.85 -14.23 -0.21
N LEU A 157 -4.06 -13.03 0.32
CA LEU A 157 -4.96 -12.82 1.47
C LEU A 157 -6.42 -12.60 1.11
N GLY A 158 -6.76 -12.39 -0.16
CA GLY A 158 -8.14 -12.10 -0.58
C GLY A 158 -8.72 -10.80 0.00
N LEU A 159 -7.89 -9.88 0.52
CA LEU A 159 -8.37 -8.64 1.13
C LEU A 159 -8.83 -7.68 0.04
N ARG A 160 -10.11 -7.31 0.07
CA ARG A 160 -10.64 -6.29 -0.85
C ARG A 160 -9.89 -4.97 -0.69
N GLY A 161 -9.66 -4.31 -1.81
CA GLY A 161 -9.18 -2.94 -1.83
C GLY A 161 -8.60 -2.55 -3.17
N GLY A 162 -8.27 -1.27 -3.29
CA GLY A 162 -7.72 -0.71 -4.52
C GLY A 162 -6.23 -0.94 -4.66
N ARG A 163 -5.66 -0.20 -5.63
CA ARG A 163 -4.26 -0.27 -6.06
C ARG A 163 -3.44 0.93 -5.59
N GLN A 164 -4.05 2.06 -5.28
CA GLN A 164 -3.35 3.34 -5.10
C GLN A 164 -2.28 3.33 -3.99
N ASP A 165 -2.51 2.60 -2.90
CA ASP A 165 -1.64 2.67 -1.73
C ASP A 165 -0.27 2.07 -2.00
N GLN A 166 -0.23 0.94 -2.72
CA GLN A 166 1.00 0.23 -3.04
C GLN A 166 1.90 1.10 -3.92
N TYR A 167 1.34 1.72 -4.97
CA TYR A 167 2.10 2.63 -5.82
C TYR A 167 2.52 3.88 -5.08
N ALA A 168 1.66 4.46 -4.22
CA ALA A 168 2.03 5.67 -3.48
C ALA A 168 3.23 5.40 -2.55
N ALA A 169 3.17 4.29 -1.81
CA ALA A 169 4.23 3.86 -0.90
C ALA A 169 5.54 3.53 -1.63
N THR A 170 5.49 2.96 -2.83
CA THR A 170 6.70 2.59 -3.57
C THR A 170 7.32 3.76 -4.35
N PHE A 171 6.50 4.62 -4.95
CA PHE A 171 6.98 5.71 -5.82
C PHE A 171 7.35 6.98 -5.04
N GLY A 172 6.61 7.30 -3.97
CA GLY A 172 6.81 8.54 -3.23
C GLY A 172 6.36 9.80 -3.98
N GLY A 173 6.26 10.90 -3.25
CA GLY A 173 5.94 12.23 -3.81
C GLY A 173 4.47 12.42 -4.18
N PHE A 174 4.20 13.42 -5.03
CA PHE A 174 2.90 13.67 -5.63
C PHE A 174 2.73 12.82 -6.89
N ASN A 175 1.65 12.07 -6.97
CA ASN A 175 1.40 11.20 -8.11
C ASN A 175 -0.03 11.35 -8.61
N PHE A 176 -0.16 11.36 -9.93
CA PHE A 176 -1.40 11.05 -10.60
C PHE A 176 -1.31 9.64 -11.16
N MET A 177 -2.22 8.76 -10.76
CA MET A 177 -2.21 7.35 -11.11
C MET A 177 -3.43 7.02 -11.94
N GLU A 178 -3.22 6.34 -13.06
CA GLU A 178 -4.29 5.83 -13.92
C GLU A 178 -4.29 4.30 -13.86
N PHE A 179 -5.45 3.72 -13.65
CA PHE A 179 -5.61 2.28 -13.52
C PHE A 179 -6.46 1.75 -14.67
N THR A 180 -5.90 0.84 -15.45
CA THR A 180 -6.65 0.07 -16.46
C THR A 180 -6.75 -1.39 -16.05
N LYS A 181 -7.45 -2.18 -16.85
CA LYS A 181 -7.52 -3.63 -16.69
C LYS A 181 -6.14 -4.29 -16.69
N GLU A 182 -5.23 -3.80 -17.54
CA GLU A 182 -3.94 -4.44 -17.79
C GLU A 182 -2.83 -3.88 -16.90
N ARG A 183 -2.89 -2.60 -16.51
CA ARG A 183 -1.75 -1.93 -15.86
C ARG A 183 -2.17 -0.72 -15.02
N ALA A 184 -1.29 -0.34 -14.11
CA ALA A 184 -1.28 0.99 -13.53
C ALA A 184 -0.22 1.84 -14.23
N ILE A 185 -0.54 3.10 -14.46
CA ILE A 185 0.39 4.11 -14.97
C ILE A 185 0.56 5.15 -13.87
N VAL A 186 1.78 5.26 -13.33
CA VAL A 186 2.12 6.27 -12.33
C VAL A 186 2.77 7.45 -13.05
N THR A 187 2.17 8.64 -12.92
CA THR A 187 2.73 9.90 -13.39
C THR A 187 3.17 10.73 -12.19
N PRO A 188 4.48 10.76 -11.87
CA PRO A 188 5.02 11.66 -10.86
C PRO A 188 4.78 13.11 -11.26
N LEU A 189 4.13 13.87 -10.39
CA LEU A 189 3.84 15.28 -10.64
C LEU A 189 4.99 16.15 -10.15
N LYS A 190 5.60 16.89 -11.07
CA LYS A 190 6.63 17.89 -10.75
C LYS A 190 5.97 19.17 -10.23
N ILE A 191 5.59 19.16 -8.96
CA ILE A 191 5.01 20.32 -8.29
C ILE A 191 6.15 21.26 -7.86
N GLN A 192 6.01 22.57 -8.14
CA GLN A 192 6.99 23.56 -7.70
C GLN A 192 6.99 23.64 -6.16
N PRO A 193 8.15 23.81 -5.51
CA PRO A 193 8.25 23.85 -4.05
C PRO A 193 7.32 24.89 -3.41
N GLU A 194 7.14 26.05 -4.04
CA GLU A 194 6.27 27.13 -3.56
C GLU A 194 4.81 26.68 -3.50
N ILE A 195 4.34 25.95 -4.52
CA ILE A 195 2.99 25.38 -4.57
C ILE A 195 2.82 24.30 -3.50
N ALA A 196 3.80 23.41 -3.36
CA ALA A 196 3.76 22.34 -2.36
C ALA A 196 3.75 22.89 -0.93
N ASN A 197 4.54 23.94 -0.65
CA ASN A 197 4.59 24.61 0.64
C ASN A 197 3.28 25.33 0.95
N GLU A 198 2.70 26.04 -0.03
CA GLU A 198 1.42 26.72 0.15
C GLU A 198 0.28 25.72 0.38
N LEU A 199 0.28 24.59 -0.34
CA LEU A 199 -0.68 23.52 -0.10
C LEU A 199 -0.53 22.95 1.32
N ALA A 200 0.71 22.65 1.75
CA ALA A 200 0.98 22.15 3.09
C ALA A 200 0.53 23.14 4.19
N TYR A 201 0.71 24.44 3.97
CA TYR A 201 0.26 25.49 4.90
C TYR A 201 -1.27 25.55 5.05
N ARG A 202 -2.01 25.14 4.02
CA ARG A 202 -3.48 25.16 3.96
C ARG A 202 -4.13 23.83 4.32
N LEU A 203 -3.36 22.79 4.63
CA LEU A 203 -3.88 21.47 4.99
C LEU A 203 -3.83 21.26 6.51
N LEU A 204 -4.93 20.72 7.06
CA LEU A 204 -4.99 20.25 8.43
C LEU A 204 -5.30 18.75 8.43
N LEU A 205 -4.42 17.96 9.06
CA LEU A 205 -4.63 16.53 9.24
C LEU A 205 -5.17 16.25 10.64
N CYS A 206 -6.40 15.73 10.72
CA CYS A 206 -7.07 15.42 11.98
C CYS A 206 -7.24 13.90 12.14
N TYR A 207 -6.65 13.33 13.18
CA TYR A 207 -6.90 11.94 13.56
C TYR A 207 -8.15 11.85 14.45
N THR A 208 -9.18 11.15 13.96
CA THR A 208 -10.49 11.05 14.62
C THR A 208 -10.54 9.96 15.71
N GLY A 209 -9.49 9.15 15.88
CA GLY A 209 -9.48 8.02 16.82
C GLY A 209 -10.27 6.80 16.36
N THR A 210 -11.02 6.90 15.25
CA THR A 210 -11.83 5.81 14.72
C THR A 210 -11.04 4.97 13.71
N SER A 211 -11.02 3.65 13.91
CA SER A 211 -10.47 2.73 12.91
C SER A 211 -11.50 2.49 11.81
N HIS A 212 -11.13 2.83 10.58
CA HIS A 212 -11.98 2.57 9.41
C HIS A 212 -11.56 1.26 8.76
N PHE A 213 -12.31 0.19 9.01
CA PHE A 213 -12.21 -1.03 8.21
C PHE A 213 -12.89 -0.79 6.85
N SER A 214 -12.11 -0.35 5.87
CA SER A 214 -12.59 -0.01 4.53
C SER A 214 -13.19 -1.20 3.75
N ASN A 215 -13.07 -2.43 4.25
CA ASN A 215 -13.54 -3.64 3.58
C ASN A 215 -15.06 -3.62 3.33
N ASP A 216 -15.85 -3.12 4.28
CA ASP A 216 -17.31 -3.06 4.12
C ASP A 216 -17.74 -2.01 3.08
N ILE A 217 -17.13 -0.83 3.11
CA ILE A 217 -17.37 0.25 2.13
C ILE A 217 -17.00 -0.23 0.73
N ILE A 218 -15.83 -0.86 0.60
CA ILE A 218 -15.34 -1.37 -0.68
C ILE A 218 -16.24 -2.50 -1.19
N ARG A 219 -16.68 -3.41 -0.31
CA ARG A 219 -17.63 -4.47 -0.69
C ARG A 219 -18.95 -3.88 -1.20
N GLU A 220 -19.49 -2.88 -0.53
CA GLU A 220 -20.75 -2.26 -0.95
C GLU A 220 -20.59 -1.50 -2.27
N GLN A 221 -19.49 -0.74 -2.44
CA GLN A 221 -19.16 -0.09 -3.70
C GLN A 221 -19.07 -1.11 -4.85
N GLN A 222 -18.34 -2.22 -4.66
CA GLN A 222 -18.20 -3.27 -5.67
C GLN A 222 -19.54 -3.91 -6.03
N ARG A 223 -20.37 -4.20 -5.02
CA ARG A 223 -21.69 -4.79 -5.21
C ARG A 223 -22.61 -3.85 -5.98
N ALA A 224 -22.71 -2.59 -5.55
CA ALA A 224 -23.58 -1.60 -6.16
C ALA A 224 -23.14 -1.26 -7.60
N TYR A 225 -21.83 -1.14 -7.83
CA TYR A 225 -21.30 -0.95 -9.18
C TYR A 225 -21.57 -2.15 -10.09
N THR A 226 -21.35 -3.39 -9.62
CA THR A 226 -21.67 -4.61 -10.39
C THR A 226 -23.17 -4.70 -10.71
N ALA A 227 -24.04 -4.27 -9.79
CA ALA A 227 -25.48 -4.17 -10.02
C ALA A 227 -25.87 -3.01 -10.96
N LYS A 228 -24.91 -2.22 -11.45
CA LYS A 228 -25.10 -1.02 -12.26
C LYS A 228 -26.03 0.00 -11.60
N ALA A 229 -25.93 0.12 -10.27
CA ALA A 229 -26.66 1.13 -9.52
C ALA A 229 -26.22 2.52 -10.01
N ARG A 230 -27.16 3.26 -10.62
CA ARG A 230 -26.87 4.53 -11.29
C ARG A 230 -26.16 5.52 -10.38
N GLU A 231 -26.60 5.66 -9.13
CA GLU A 231 -25.99 6.57 -8.16
C GLU A 231 -24.51 6.24 -7.91
N THR A 232 -24.16 4.97 -7.72
CA THR A 232 -22.76 4.55 -7.50
C THR A 232 -21.92 4.76 -8.75
N VAL A 233 -22.46 4.44 -9.93
CA VAL A 233 -21.76 4.61 -11.20
C VAL A 233 -21.48 6.09 -11.47
N ASP A 234 -22.50 6.95 -11.32
CA ASP A 234 -22.39 8.40 -11.53
C ASP A 234 -21.43 9.02 -10.50
N ALA A 235 -21.47 8.57 -9.24
CA ALA A 235 -20.57 9.03 -8.19
C ALA A 235 -19.10 8.65 -8.47
N LEU A 236 -18.82 7.44 -8.95
CA LEU A 236 -17.46 7.04 -9.30
C LEU A 236 -16.93 7.78 -10.53
N ASP A 237 -17.79 8.00 -11.55
CA ASP A 237 -17.45 8.82 -12.72
C ASP A 237 -17.12 10.27 -12.32
N ALA A 238 -17.93 10.87 -11.44
CA ALA A 238 -17.66 12.18 -10.86
C ALA A 238 -16.35 12.20 -10.05
N THR A 239 -16.10 11.16 -9.24
CA THR A 239 -14.88 11.02 -8.43
C THR A 239 -13.64 10.91 -9.30
N LYS A 240 -13.72 10.18 -10.44
CA LYS A 240 -12.65 10.11 -11.44
C LYS A 240 -12.40 11.47 -12.08
N LYS A 241 -13.46 12.18 -12.47
CA LYS A 241 -13.35 13.53 -13.05
C LYS A 241 -12.69 14.50 -12.07
N LEU A 242 -13.10 14.45 -10.80
CA LEU A 242 -12.55 15.26 -9.72
C LEU A 242 -11.03 15.08 -9.58
N ALA A 243 -10.53 13.84 -9.66
CA ALA A 243 -9.08 13.58 -9.61
C ALA A 243 -8.32 14.25 -10.77
N ILE A 244 -8.90 14.26 -11.97
CA ILE A 244 -8.31 14.91 -13.15
C ILE A 244 -8.33 16.44 -12.98
N ASP A 245 -9.46 16.99 -12.54
CA ASP A 245 -9.63 18.44 -12.35
C ASP A 245 -8.67 18.95 -11.26
N MET A 246 -8.64 18.30 -10.09
CA MET A 246 -7.71 18.66 -9.00
C MET A 246 -6.25 18.57 -9.43
N LYS A 247 -5.86 17.55 -10.22
CA LYS A 247 -4.50 17.45 -10.77
C LYS A 247 -4.16 18.68 -11.61
N ASN A 248 -5.09 19.11 -12.47
CA ASN A 248 -4.86 20.25 -13.35
C ASN A 248 -4.73 21.56 -12.57
N GLU A 249 -5.55 21.76 -11.54
CA GLU A 249 -5.48 22.97 -10.69
C GLU A 249 -4.21 22.97 -9.83
N LEU A 250 -3.80 21.82 -9.28
CA LEU A 250 -2.53 21.67 -8.57
C LEU A 250 -1.33 22.00 -9.47
N LEU A 251 -1.32 21.52 -10.71
CA LEU A 251 -0.24 21.80 -11.68
C LEU A 251 -0.19 23.27 -12.12
N ARG A 252 -1.32 23.99 -12.04
CA ARG A 252 -1.41 25.43 -12.31
C ARG A 252 -1.07 26.30 -11.10
N GLY A 253 -0.93 25.70 -9.90
CA GLY A 253 -0.75 26.44 -8.65
C GLY A 253 -2.03 27.07 -8.09
N ASN A 254 -3.20 26.68 -8.62
CA ASN A 254 -4.50 27.21 -8.22
C ASN A 254 -5.05 26.47 -6.99
N ILE A 255 -4.38 26.63 -5.84
CA ILE A 255 -4.68 25.85 -4.62
C ILE A 255 -6.09 26.16 -4.07
N ASP A 256 -6.55 27.42 -4.19
CA ASP A 256 -7.91 27.79 -3.80
C ASP A 256 -8.98 27.07 -4.62
N GLU A 257 -8.75 26.92 -5.92
CA GLU A 257 -9.69 26.21 -6.79
C GLU A 257 -9.64 24.70 -6.56
N MET A 258 -8.43 24.15 -6.35
CA MET A 258 -8.28 22.76 -5.91
C MET A 258 -9.08 22.49 -4.63
N GLY A 259 -9.09 23.40 -3.66
CA GLY A 259 -9.82 23.22 -2.40
C GLY A 259 -11.35 23.38 -2.51
N ARG A 260 -11.87 23.98 -3.58
CA ARG A 260 -13.33 24.12 -3.82
C ARG A 260 -13.94 22.89 -4.49
N LEU A 261 -13.13 22.14 -5.24
CA LEU A 261 -13.50 20.91 -5.92
C LEU A 261 -13.74 19.77 -4.91
#